data_AF-A0A815XYV5-F1
#
_entry.id   AF-A0A815XYV5-F1
#
_cell.length_a   1.000
_cell.length_b   1.000
_cell.length_c   1.000
_cell.angle_alpha   90.00
_cell.angle_beta   90.00
_cell.angle_gamma   90.00
#
_symmetry.space_group_name_H-M   'P 1'
#
loop_
_entity.id
_entity.type
_entity.pdbx_description
1 polymer ?
#
loop_
_entity_poly.entity_id
_entity_poly.type
_entity_poly.pdbx_seq_one_letter_code
_entity_poly.pdbx_strand_id
1 'polypeptide(L)'
;MINACQQINKNLAPLKRKHPTLTWPKLCEQAYNDRIQLFASGFYSVPDKFIKNNFENSEVNFMYFTQGVGMSEVEIDCLTGDFHILRTDILMDFGKSLNPSIDIGQIEGAFMQGVGYL
;
A
#
# COMPACT_ATOMS: atom_id res chain seq x y z
N MET A 1 -7.99 -2.20 7.44
CA MET A 1 -7.20 -2.58 8.64
C MET A 1 -7.25 -1.51 9.75
N ILE A 2 -7.00 -0.22 9.45
CA ILE A 2 -7.00 0.87 10.46
C ILE A 2 -8.33 0.97 11.23
N ASN A 3 -9.47 0.84 10.54
CA ASN A 3 -10.79 0.94 11.15
C ASN A 3 -11.02 -0.09 12.29
N ALA A 4 -10.62 -1.36 12.10
CA ALA A 4 -10.72 -2.38 13.14
C ALA A 4 -9.83 -2.05 14.35
N CYS A 5 -8.59 -1.61 14.11
CA CYS A 5 -7.68 -1.21 15.17
C CYS A 5 -8.22 -0.03 15.99
N GLN A 6 -8.89 0.93 15.35
CA GLN A 6 -9.54 2.06 16.02
C GLN A 6 -10.70 1.60 16.91
N GLN A 7 -11.53 0.68 16.44
CA GLN A 7 -12.64 0.12 17.23
C GLN A 7 -12.11 -0.59 18.49
N ILE A 8 -11.10 -1.45 18.36
CA ILE A 8 -10.47 -2.14 19.50
C ILE A 8 -9.86 -1.13 20.47
N ASN A 9 -9.14 -0.12 19.96
CA ASN A 9 -8.56 0.92 20.81
C ASN A 9 -9.62 1.75 21.55
N LYS A 10 -10.78 2.00 20.94
CA LYS A 10 -11.92 2.68 21.57
C LYS A 10 -12.48 1.83 22.72
N ASN A 11 -12.65 0.53 22.50
CA ASN A 11 -13.11 -0.40 23.54
C ASN A 11 -12.13 -0.49 24.72
N LEU A 12 -10.83 -0.45 24.44
CA LEU A 12 -9.77 -0.50 25.46
C LEU A 12 -9.49 0.84 26.14
N ALA A 13 -9.98 1.97 25.63
CA ALA A 13 -9.70 3.30 26.16
C ALA A 13 -10.03 3.46 27.66
N PRO A 14 -11.17 2.96 28.18
CA PRO A 14 -11.46 3.02 29.62
C PRO A 14 -10.44 2.27 30.47
N LEU A 15 -9.94 1.14 29.96
CA LEU A 15 -8.99 0.30 30.67
C LEU A 15 -7.59 0.90 30.66
N LYS A 16 -7.15 1.42 29.50
CA LYS A 16 -5.90 2.16 29.35
C LYS A 16 -5.84 3.39 30.27
N ARG A 17 -6.97 4.08 30.47
CA ARG A 17 -7.05 5.23 31.39
C ARG A 17 -6.93 4.83 32.86
N LYS A 18 -7.49 3.69 33.26
CA LYS A 18 -7.37 3.18 34.64
C LYS A 18 -5.97 2.65 34.95
N HIS A 19 -5.28 2.12 33.95
CA HIS A 19 -3.98 1.47 34.12
C HIS A 19 -2.99 1.86 33.02
N PRO A 20 -2.45 3.09 33.06
CA PRO A 20 -1.59 3.63 32.00
C PRO A 20 -0.23 2.92 31.88
N THR A 21 0.21 2.21 32.92
CA THR A 21 1.51 1.53 32.98
C THR A 21 1.45 0.04 32.63
N LEU A 22 0.26 -0.52 32.37
CA LEU A 22 0.13 -1.94 32.03
C LEU A 22 0.73 -2.23 30.65
N THR A 23 1.53 -3.29 30.58
CA THR A 23 2.00 -3.86 29.31
C THR A 23 0.83 -4.39 28.49
N TRP A 24 0.94 -4.37 27.16
CA TRP A 24 -0.12 -4.83 26.25
C TRP A 24 -0.68 -6.23 26.57
N PRO A 25 0.13 -7.27 26.87
CA PRO A 25 -0.41 -8.60 27.19
C PRO A 25 -1.30 -8.62 28.44
N LYS A 26 -0.86 -7.96 29.52
CA LYS A 26 -1.64 -7.81 30.75
C LYS A 26 -2.90 -6.96 30.55
N LEU A 27 -2.84 -5.97 29.66
CA LEU A 27 -4.01 -5.19 29.28
C LEU A 27 -5.06 -6.05 28.55
N CYS A 28 -4.63 -6.96 27.68
CA CYS A 28 -5.51 -7.91 27.01
C CYS A 28 -6.15 -8.91 27.99
N GLU A 29 -5.36 -9.44 28.94
CA GLU A 29 -5.85 -10.32 30.00
C GLU A 29 -6.91 -9.62 30.86
N GLN A 30 -6.61 -8.39 31.29
CA GLN A 30 -7.56 -7.60 32.07
C GLN A 30 -8.82 -7.25 31.25
N ALA A 31 -8.68 -6.92 29.96
CA ALA A 31 -9.83 -6.68 29.08
C ALA A 31 -10.71 -7.92 28.94
N TYR A 32 -10.12 -9.12 28.87
CA TYR A 32 -10.86 -10.38 28.85
C TYR A 32 -11.63 -10.61 30.17
N ASN A 33 -10.98 -10.38 31.31
CA ASN A 33 -11.59 -10.50 32.63
C ASN A 33 -12.76 -9.50 32.80
N ASP A 34 -12.57 -8.28 32.31
CA ASP A 34 -13.58 -7.21 32.33
C ASP A 34 -14.65 -7.37 31.22
N ARG A 35 -14.63 -8.48 30.48
CA ARG A 35 -15.56 -8.80 29.37
C ARG A 35 -15.62 -7.73 28.28
N ILE A 36 -14.51 -7.02 28.06
CA ILE A 36 -14.35 -6.05 26.99
C ILE A 36 -14.09 -6.80 25.68
N GLN A 37 -14.86 -6.46 24.65
CA GLN A 37 -14.74 -7.09 23.34
C GLN A 37 -13.39 -6.77 22.66
N LEU A 38 -12.61 -7.83 22.36
CA LEU A 38 -11.30 -7.78 21.71
C LEU A 38 -11.32 -8.14 20.21
N PHE A 39 -12.49 -8.33 19.62
CA PHE A 39 -12.65 -8.53 18.18
C PHE A 39 -13.33 -7.33 17.52
N ALA A 40 -12.97 -7.03 16.27
CA ALA A 40 -13.61 -6.00 15.47
C ALA A 40 -13.57 -6.37 13.99
N SER A 41 -14.62 -6.02 13.26
CA SER A 41 -14.63 -6.09 11.80
C SER A 41 -14.31 -4.71 11.24
N GLY A 42 -13.28 -4.62 10.40
CA GLY A 42 -12.87 -3.38 9.75
C GLY A 42 -13.42 -3.31 8.34
N PHE A 43 -14.05 -2.21 7.98
CA PHE A 43 -14.58 -1.98 6.64
C PHE A 43 -13.92 -0.74 6.00
N TYR A 44 -13.70 -0.81 4.69
CA TYR A 44 -13.27 0.31 3.86
C TYR A 44 -13.98 0.20 2.51
N SER A 45 -14.54 1.32 2.05
CA SER A 45 -15.11 1.46 0.71
C SER A 45 -14.49 2.67 0.04
N VAL A 46 -14.18 2.52 -1.25
CA VAL A 46 -13.81 3.65 -2.09
C VAL A 46 -15.03 4.58 -2.22
N PRO A 47 -14.87 5.90 -2.18
CA PRO A 47 -15.99 6.83 -2.35
C PRO A 47 -16.71 6.64 -3.69
N ASP A 48 -18.05 6.68 -3.67
CA ASP A 48 -18.92 6.40 -4.84
C ASP A 48 -18.58 7.21 -6.09
N LYS A 49 -18.05 8.43 -5.92
CA LYS A 49 -17.65 9.32 -7.01
C LYS A 49 -16.58 8.73 -7.94
N PHE A 50 -15.82 7.72 -7.50
CA PHE A 50 -14.80 7.04 -8.31
C PHE A 50 -15.28 5.72 -8.93
N ILE A 51 -16.50 5.29 -8.61
CA ILE A 51 -17.05 3.98 -9.01
C ILE A 51 -18.14 4.14 -10.09
N LYS A 52 -18.66 5.36 -10.28
CA LYS A 52 -19.69 5.65 -11.27
C LYS A 52 -19.12 5.60 -12.69
N ASN A 53 -19.27 4.45 -13.33
CA ASN A 53 -19.01 4.24 -14.76
C ASN A 53 -20.05 4.97 -15.65
N ASN A 54 -20.14 6.29 -15.54
CA ASN A 54 -20.82 7.09 -16.53
C ASN A 54 -19.84 7.31 -17.68
N PHE A 55 -19.79 6.36 -18.62
CA PHE A 55 -19.02 6.50 -19.88
C PHE A 55 -19.41 7.77 -20.67
N GLU A 56 -20.54 8.39 -20.34
CA GLU A 56 -21.07 9.61 -20.96
C GLU A 56 -20.55 10.90 -20.32
N ASN A 57 -19.99 10.88 -19.10
CA ASN A 57 -19.49 12.08 -18.43
C ASN A 57 -18.04 11.88 -17.96
N SER A 58 -17.19 12.85 -18.29
CA SER A 58 -15.76 12.93 -18.01
C SER A 58 -15.41 13.12 -16.52
N GLU A 59 -16.13 12.46 -15.61
CA GLU A 59 -15.79 12.43 -14.20
C GLU A 59 -14.70 11.39 -13.94
N VAL A 60 -13.72 11.76 -13.11
CA VAL A 60 -12.46 11.02 -12.93
C VAL A 60 -12.73 9.68 -12.21
N ASN A 61 -12.55 8.57 -12.93
CA ASN A 61 -12.75 7.19 -12.43
C ASN A 61 -11.60 6.67 -11.53
N PHE A 62 -10.58 7.48 -11.30
CA PHE A 62 -9.39 7.08 -10.51
C PHE A 62 -9.25 7.97 -9.28
N MET A 63 -8.94 7.37 -8.12
CA MET A 63 -8.79 8.11 -6.87
C MET A 63 -7.51 8.95 -6.84
N TYR A 64 -6.46 8.47 -7.48
CA TYR A 64 -5.18 9.14 -7.69
C TYR A 64 -4.45 8.48 -8.87
N PHE A 65 -3.41 9.13 -9.36
CA PHE A 65 -2.53 8.60 -10.38
C PHE A 65 -1.09 8.58 -9.87
N THR A 66 -0.36 7.52 -10.22
CA THR A 66 1.08 7.41 -10.02
C THR A 66 1.75 7.84 -11.31
N GLN A 67 2.80 8.65 -11.21
CA GLN A 67 3.57 9.15 -12.36
C GLN A 67 5.01 8.71 -12.22
N GLY A 68 5.70 8.56 -13.34
CA GLY A 68 7.12 8.25 -13.33
C GLY A 68 7.72 8.25 -14.71
N VAL A 69 9.04 8.18 -14.74
CA VAL A 69 9.86 8.19 -15.94
C VAL A 69 10.95 7.15 -15.80
N GLY A 70 11.21 6.42 -16.87
CA GLY A 70 12.31 5.48 -16.98
C GLY A 70 13.12 5.77 -18.23
N MET A 71 14.44 5.71 -18.12
CA MET A 71 15.37 5.79 -19.24
C MET A 71 16.26 4.56 -19.21
N SER A 72 16.43 3.89 -20.35
CA SER A 72 17.32 2.75 -20.49
C SER A 72 18.28 2.96 -21.66
N GLU A 73 19.53 2.60 -21.44
CA GLU A 73 20.56 2.52 -22.46
C GLU A 73 20.80 1.05 -22.80
N VAL A 74 20.77 0.74 -24.09
CA VAL A 74 20.93 -0.63 -24.61
C VAL A 74 22.02 -0.67 -25.67
N GLU A 75 22.80 -1.74 -25.67
CA GLU A 75 23.71 -2.09 -26.74
C GLU A 75 23.06 -3.19 -27.58
N ILE A 76 23.10 -3.07 -28.91
CA ILE A 76 22.48 -4.00 -29.85
C ILE A 76 23.57 -4.54 -30.78
N ASP A 77 23.65 -5.86 -30.93
CA ASP A 77 24.46 -6.50 -31.96
C ASP A 77 23.71 -6.50 -33.30
N CYS A 78 24.18 -5.68 -34.24
CA CYS A 78 23.59 -5.54 -35.56
C CYS A 78 23.67 -6.80 -36.44
N LEU A 79 24.51 -7.79 -36.10
CA LEU A 79 24.67 -9.02 -36.87
C LEU A 79 23.77 -10.14 -36.35
N THR A 80 23.58 -10.25 -35.04
CA THR A 80 22.78 -11.33 -34.41
C THR A 80 21.37 -10.87 -34.02
N GLY A 81 21.18 -9.57 -33.79
CA GLY A 81 19.94 -9.01 -33.26
C GLY A 81 19.82 -9.11 -31.74
N ASP A 82 20.83 -9.64 -31.04
CA ASP A 82 20.86 -9.65 -29.57
C ASP A 82 21.03 -8.23 -29.02
N PHE A 83 20.53 -8.01 -27.80
CA PHE A 83 20.70 -6.74 -27.10
C PHE A 83 21.01 -6.96 -25.62
N HIS A 84 21.73 -6.01 -25.02
CA HIS A 84 22.02 -5.98 -23.59
C HIS A 84 21.64 -4.62 -23.01
N ILE A 85 20.99 -4.63 -21.84
CA ILE A 85 20.70 -3.40 -21.11
C ILE A 85 21.95 -3.00 -20.33
N LEU A 86 22.55 -1.87 -20.69
CA LEU A 86 23.75 -1.35 -20.03
C LEU A 86 23.41 -0.65 -18.73
N ARG A 87 22.33 0.13 -18.75
CA ARG A 87 21.87 0.91 -17.60
C ARG A 87 20.40 1.27 -17.73
N THR A 88 19.72 1.32 -16.60
CA THR A 88 18.38 1.87 -16.48
C THR A 88 18.31 2.80 -15.28
N ASP A 89 17.74 4.00 -15.47
CA ASP A 89 17.40 4.95 -14.41
C ASP A 89 15.88 5.12 -14.37
N ILE A 90 15.28 4.93 -13.20
CA ILE A 90 13.83 5.05 -12.99
C ILE A 90 13.56 6.03 -11.86
N LEU A 91 12.67 6.99 -12.12
CA LEU A 91 12.13 7.92 -11.15
C LEU A 91 10.61 7.77 -11.11
N MET A 92 10.05 7.52 -9.93
CA MET A 92 8.62 7.24 -9.78
C MET A 92 8.06 7.97 -8.56
N ASP A 93 6.88 8.56 -8.70
CA ASP A 93 6.10 9.20 -7.64
C ASP A 93 5.09 8.22 -7.06
N PHE A 94 5.39 7.68 -5.87
CA PHE A 94 4.50 6.83 -5.08
C PHE A 94 3.84 7.58 -3.91
N GLY A 95 3.93 8.92 -3.89
CA GLY A 95 3.55 9.72 -2.74
C GLY A 95 4.39 9.36 -1.51
N LYS A 96 3.74 9.23 -0.35
CA LYS A 96 4.41 8.85 0.89
C LYS A 96 4.46 7.33 1.04
N SER A 97 5.60 6.75 0.68
CA SER A 97 5.88 5.33 0.85
C SER A 97 5.63 4.86 2.29
N LEU A 98 4.94 3.72 2.43
CA LEU A 98 4.77 3.04 3.72
C LEU A 98 6.02 2.22 4.08
N ASN A 99 6.65 1.60 3.08
CA ASN A 99 7.91 0.88 3.21
C ASN A 99 8.72 1.04 1.91
N PRO A 100 9.75 1.91 1.90
CA PRO A 100 10.52 2.20 0.69
C PRO A 100 11.19 0.97 0.08
N SER A 101 11.59 -0.01 0.90
CA SER A 101 12.30 -1.20 0.40
C SER A 101 11.37 -2.10 -0.42
N ILE A 102 10.10 -2.22 -0.01
CA ILE A 102 9.11 -3.00 -0.74
C ILE A 102 8.75 -2.27 -2.03
N ASP A 103 8.52 -0.96 -1.96
CA ASP A 103 8.13 -0.16 -3.12
C ASP A 103 9.23 -0.18 -4.19
N ILE A 104 10.51 -0.07 -3.81
CA ILE A 104 11.64 -0.23 -4.72
C ILE A 104 11.63 -1.63 -5.38
N GLY A 105 11.49 -2.69 -4.59
CA GLY A 105 11.43 -4.05 -5.15
C GLY A 105 10.26 -4.28 -6.11
N GLN A 106 9.11 -3.61 -5.88
CA GLN A 106 7.98 -3.65 -6.81
C GLN A 106 8.30 -2.94 -8.13
N ILE A 107 8.99 -1.80 -8.09
CA ILE A 107 9.43 -1.09 -9.30
C ILE A 107 10.37 -1.96 -10.12
N GLU A 108 11.41 -2.50 -9.48
CA GLU A 108 12.41 -3.33 -10.14
C GLU A 108 11.80 -4.60 -10.74
N GLY A 109 10.91 -5.26 -9.98
CA GLY A 109 10.20 -6.45 -10.44
C GLY A 109 9.27 -6.16 -11.62
N ALA A 110 8.48 -5.08 -11.55
CA ALA A 110 7.59 -4.67 -12.64
C ALA A 110 8.39 -4.26 -13.89
N PHE A 111 9.52 -3.56 -13.71
CA PHE A 111 10.40 -3.19 -14.82
C PHE A 111 10.94 -4.43 -15.54
N MET A 112 11.52 -5.39 -14.81
CA MET A 112 12.06 -6.60 -15.41
C MET A 112 10.98 -7.49 -16.04
N GLN A 113 9.76 -7.52 -15.48
CA GLN A 113 8.62 -8.17 -16.12
C GLN A 113 8.24 -7.51 -17.45
N GLY A 114 8.26 -6.17 -17.50
CA GLY A 114 8.04 -5.42 -18.74
C GLY A 114 9.12 -5.66 -19.79
N VAL A 115 10.39 -5.68 -19.38
CA VAL A 115 11.53 -6.02 -20.26
C VAL A 115 11.38 -7.41 -20.85
N GLY A 116 10.97 -8.41 -20.07
CA GLY A 116 10.77 -9.77 -20.57
C GLY A 116 9.51 -9.96 -21.43
N TYR A 117 8.61 -8.98 -21.45
CA TYR A 117 7.38 -9.01 -22.26
C TYR A 117 7.57 -8.38 -23.64
N LEU A 118 8.41 -7.34 -23.74
CA LEU A 118 8.75 -6.62 -24.98
C LEU A 118 9.77 -7.40 -25.82
#